data_AF-A0A1F9QA61-F1
#
_entry.id   AF-A0A1F9QA61-F1
#
_cell.length_a   1.000
_cell.length_b   1.000
_cell.length_c   1.000
_cell.angle_alpha   90.00
_cell.angle_beta   90.00
_cell.angle_gamma   90.00
#
_symmetry.space_group_name_H-M   'P 1'
#
loop_
_entity.id
_entity.type
_entity.pdbx_description
1 polymer ?
#
loop_
_entity_poly.entity_id
_entity_poly.type
_entity_poly.pdbx_seq_one_letter_code
_entity_poly.pdbx_strand_id
1 'polypeptide(L)'
;PFKELLQNTCGLLFENEREATLVEGLCRRISLRSAGSPGEYHHLLLQEPEEMHHLVELLTINETYFFREPEQLKLMQQQLIPELLAAHPGRPLKILSAGCSTGEEPYSIAMLLREAYGPESAQRFCIVGVDIDAAALAAARRGVYGKGSFRGMDQALVERYCKPHGSGEQRLTESIRSQVQLGQVNLLARDYPPLMNNPDIIFYRNVSIYFGGQTQRDIFSRLAETLNESGYLFVSATETMHHNIGVLPLLQRGTQFLYRKVQAPSIADRRQTRRSAPVAAPGSGQKAARTAAAPPRKAPAKPVRGRPAAPATQERSAEQLFDEALELVQKGRPEEALALLDELFARDAACAKSCALKAAILLELSRFQESRAVCEAALARNPLCLDAALMLGLIARHEGDSDEAFKRFREALYLDTACWPAHFFIAEGMAVLGEKKRARNGFETVLRILEKGAVQDHDREFFPLAFKAEHYLAMCRHKLTLL
;
A
#
# COMPACT_ATOMS: atom_id res chain seq x y z
N PRO A 1 -5.00 -0.64 -30.82
CA PRO A 1 -4.11 -1.81 -30.93
C PRO A 1 -2.77 -1.65 -30.19
N PHE A 2 -1.88 -0.72 -30.53
CA PHE A 2 -0.56 -0.61 -29.86
C PHE A 2 -0.62 -0.29 -28.37
N LYS A 3 -1.46 0.68 -27.95
CA LYS A 3 -1.66 1.01 -26.53
C LYS A 3 -2.14 -0.20 -25.73
N GLU A 4 -3.14 -0.90 -26.24
CA GLU A 4 -3.70 -2.12 -25.64
C GLU A 4 -2.66 -3.24 -25.59
N LEU A 5 -1.87 -3.43 -26.65
CA LEU A 5 -0.79 -4.41 -26.70
C LEU A 5 0.26 -4.13 -25.62
N LEU A 6 0.74 -2.89 -25.53
CA LEU A 6 1.73 -2.48 -24.52
C LEU A 6 1.15 -2.60 -23.09
N GLN A 7 -0.10 -2.21 -22.89
CA GLN A 7 -0.78 -2.38 -21.61
C GLN A 7 -0.86 -3.86 -21.22
N ASN A 8 -1.21 -4.75 -22.16
CA ASN A 8 -1.32 -6.17 -21.89
C ASN A 8 0.04 -6.86 -21.71
N THR A 9 1.09 -6.37 -22.38
CA THR A 9 2.43 -6.99 -22.34
C THR A 9 3.28 -6.47 -21.18
N CYS A 10 3.29 -5.17 -20.93
CA CYS A 10 4.18 -4.55 -19.93
C CYS A 10 3.47 -3.54 -19.01
N GLY A 11 2.15 -3.37 -19.13
CA GLY A 11 1.34 -2.57 -18.20
C GLY A 11 1.36 -1.08 -18.44
N LEU A 12 2.23 -0.61 -19.34
CA LEU A 12 2.46 0.80 -19.57
C LEU A 12 1.24 1.45 -20.22
N LEU A 13 0.73 2.49 -19.57
CA LEU A 13 -0.32 3.35 -20.10
C LEU A 13 0.27 4.55 -20.84
N PHE A 14 -0.22 4.77 -22.07
CA PHE A 14 0.13 5.93 -22.89
C PHE A 14 -1.12 6.76 -23.15
N GLU A 15 -1.34 7.72 -22.27
CA GLU A 15 -2.44 8.70 -22.32
C GLU A 15 -1.85 10.11 -22.33
N ASN A 16 -2.62 11.07 -22.85
CA ASN A 16 -2.28 12.49 -22.86
C ASN A 16 -0.89 12.75 -23.47
N GLU A 17 0.00 13.47 -22.74
CA GLU A 17 1.34 13.83 -23.20
C GLU A 17 2.21 12.62 -23.55
N ARG A 18 1.96 11.44 -22.95
CA ARG A 18 2.73 10.21 -23.25
C ARG A 18 2.36 9.59 -24.60
N GLU A 19 1.23 9.97 -25.19
CA GLU A 19 0.87 9.49 -26.53
C GLU A 19 1.84 9.96 -27.59
N ALA A 20 2.36 11.19 -27.44
CA ALA A 20 3.38 11.73 -28.33
C ALA A 20 4.66 10.87 -28.28
N THR A 21 5.11 10.50 -27.07
CA THR A 21 6.26 9.61 -26.87
C THR A 21 6.03 8.23 -27.51
N LEU A 22 4.82 7.68 -27.37
CA LEU A 22 4.47 6.42 -28.03
C LEU A 22 4.57 6.52 -29.55
N VAL A 23 3.98 7.57 -30.14
CA VAL A 23 4.00 7.79 -31.58
C VAL A 23 5.43 7.95 -32.09
N GLU A 24 6.26 8.74 -31.40
CA GLU A 24 7.66 8.93 -31.77
C GLU A 24 8.46 7.61 -31.71
N GLY A 25 8.29 6.83 -30.62
CA GLY A 25 8.93 5.53 -30.46
C GLY A 25 8.52 4.53 -31.54
N LEU A 26 7.21 4.45 -31.86
CA LEU A 26 6.69 3.62 -32.95
C LEU A 26 7.27 4.03 -34.29
N CYS A 27 7.24 5.33 -34.64
CA CYS A 27 7.80 5.83 -35.90
C CYS A 27 9.29 5.47 -36.05
N ARG A 28 10.06 5.59 -34.95
CA ARG A 28 11.48 5.23 -34.94
C ARG A 28 11.69 3.73 -35.16
N ARG A 29 10.97 2.85 -34.45
CA ARG A 29 11.11 1.40 -34.62
C ARG A 29 10.61 0.91 -35.99
N ILE A 30 9.48 1.42 -36.47
CA ILE A 30 8.93 1.12 -37.81
C ILE A 30 10.00 1.42 -38.87
N SER A 31 10.66 2.58 -38.76
CA SER A 31 11.73 2.99 -39.68
C SER A 31 12.95 2.06 -39.59
N LEU A 32 13.40 1.72 -38.39
CA LEU A 32 14.55 0.83 -38.17
C LEU A 32 14.29 -0.60 -38.67
N ARG A 33 13.07 -1.10 -38.52
CA ARG A 33 12.64 -2.42 -39.00
C ARG A 33 12.21 -2.44 -40.45
N SER A 34 12.21 -1.27 -41.12
CA SER A 34 11.77 -1.11 -42.51
C SER A 34 10.36 -1.68 -42.75
N ALA A 35 9.47 -1.60 -41.77
CA ALA A 35 8.09 -2.06 -41.92
C ALA A 35 7.31 -1.08 -42.82
N GLY A 36 6.59 -1.59 -43.82
CA GLY A 36 5.89 -0.78 -44.82
C GLY A 36 4.61 -0.12 -44.29
N SER A 37 4.13 -0.52 -43.12
CA SER A 37 3.00 0.12 -42.45
C SER A 37 3.00 -0.11 -40.92
N PRO A 38 2.26 0.70 -40.15
CA PRO A 38 2.01 0.40 -38.74
C PRO A 38 1.33 -0.97 -38.52
N GLY A 39 0.45 -1.40 -39.43
CA GLY A 39 -0.20 -2.72 -39.31
C GLY A 39 0.79 -3.89 -39.42
N GLU A 40 1.76 -3.78 -40.33
CA GLU A 40 2.85 -4.75 -40.47
C GLU A 40 3.75 -4.76 -39.24
N TYR A 41 4.11 -3.58 -38.71
CA TYR A 41 4.89 -3.50 -37.49
C TYR A 41 4.17 -4.08 -36.26
N HIS A 42 2.85 -3.88 -36.16
CA HIS A 42 2.06 -4.53 -35.13
C HIS A 42 2.11 -6.06 -35.23
N HIS A 43 2.11 -6.62 -36.45
CA HIS A 43 2.26 -8.06 -36.64
C HIS A 43 3.66 -8.55 -36.21
N LEU A 44 4.71 -7.79 -36.56
CA LEU A 44 6.07 -8.07 -36.10
C LEU A 44 6.17 -8.13 -34.57
N LEU A 45 5.57 -7.16 -33.87
CA LEU A 45 5.55 -7.14 -32.40
C LEU A 45 4.88 -8.38 -31.77
N LEU A 46 3.90 -8.98 -32.44
CA LEU A 46 3.23 -10.19 -31.96
C LEU A 46 4.05 -11.46 -32.21
N GLN A 47 4.94 -11.45 -33.20
CA GLN A 47 5.74 -12.61 -33.61
C GLN A 47 7.15 -12.61 -33.04
N GLU A 48 7.72 -11.43 -32.81
CA GLU A 48 9.11 -11.23 -32.38
C GLU A 48 9.14 -10.60 -30.98
N PRO A 49 9.24 -11.40 -29.90
CA PRO A 49 9.34 -10.88 -28.53
C PRO A 49 10.50 -9.88 -28.33
N GLU A 50 11.61 -10.07 -29.04
CA GLU A 50 12.75 -9.15 -28.97
C GLU A 50 12.44 -7.76 -29.55
N GLU A 51 11.61 -7.68 -30.60
CA GLU A 51 11.20 -6.38 -31.13
C GLU A 51 10.31 -5.63 -30.14
N MET A 52 9.45 -6.36 -29.41
CA MET A 52 8.69 -5.79 -28.31
C MET A 52 9.61 -5.25 -27.20
N HIS A 53 10.67 -5.99 -26.84
CA HIS A 53 11.66 -5.50 -25.87
C HIS A 53 12.30 -4.19 -26.31
N HIS A 54 12.71 -4.09 -27.58
CA HIS A 54 13.30 -2.87 -28.11
C HIS A 54 12.34 -1.69 -28.17
N LEU A 55 11.05 -1.93 -28.41
CA LEU A 55 10.05 -0.87 -28.34
C LEU A 55 9.88 -0.40 -26.90
N VAL A 56 9.77 -1.32 -25.93
CA VAL A 56 9.64 -0.97 -24.51
C VAL A 56 10.83 -0.16 -24.02
N GLU A 57 12.06 -0.56 -24.39
CA GLU A 57 13.31 0.17 -24.08
C GLU A 57 13.27 1.64 -24.52
N LEU A 58 12.62 1.96 -25.64
CA LEU A 58 12.49 3.35 -26.11
C LEU A 58 11.41 4.14 -25.38
N LEU A 59 10.44 3.46 -24.78
CA LEU A 59 9.25 4.06 -24.19
C LEU A 59 9.32 4.19 -22.66
N THR A 60 10.27 3.52 -22.02
CA THR A 60 10.56 3.62 -20.59
C THR A 60 11.24 4.95 -20.27
N ILE A 61 10.77 5.63 -19.22
CA ILE A 61 11.39 6.86 -18.71
C ILE A 61 12.30 6.47 -17.55
N ASN A 62 13.60 6.52 -17.77
CA ASN A 62 14.63 6.05 -16.85
C ASN A 62 15.22 7.16 -15.96
N GLU A 63 14.40 8.10 -15.46
CA GLU A 63 14.94 9.15 -14.60
C GLU A 63 15.26 8.60 -13.19
N THR A 64 16.53 8.36 -12.93
CA THR A 64 17.04 7.89 -11.64
C THR A 64 18.34 8.60 -11.24
N TYR A 65 18.68 8.53 -9.96
CA TYR A 65 19.89 9.11 -9.37
C TYR A 65 20.21 8.49 -8.02
N PHE A 66 21.48 8.55 -7.64
CA PHE A 66 21.95 8.00 -6.38
C PHE A 66 21.29 8.72 -5.20
N PHE A 67 20.91 7.94 -4.18
CA PHE A 67 20.32 8.39 -2.92
C PHE A 67 18.99 9.15 -3.09
N ARG A 68 18.23 8.83 -4.14
CA ARG A 68 16.86 9.31 -4.31
C ARG A 68 15.98 8.93 -3.12
N GLU A 69 15.18 9.89 -2.66
CA GLU A 69 14.33 9.79 -1.47
C GLU A 69 15.14 9.32 -0.24
N PRO A 70 16.15 10.11 0.19
CA PRO A 70 17.16 9.66 1.16
C PRO A 70 16.58 9.31 2.54
N GLU A 71 15.44 9.89 2.91
CA GLU A 71 14.77 9.62 4.18
C GLU A 71 14.28 8.16 4.28
N GLN A 72 13.85 7.55 3.17
CA GLN A 72 13.48 6.12 3.15
C GLN A 72 14.71 5.22 3.28
N LEU A 73 15.83 5.59 2.63
CA LEU A 73 17.09 4.85 2.74
C LEU A 73 17.64 4.92 4.17
N LYS A 74 17.59 6.10 4.82
CA LYS A 74 17.94 6.27 6.23
C LYS A 74 17.05 5.44 7.15
N LEU A 75 15.73 5.46 6.93
CA LEU A 75 14.79 4.64 7.71
C LEU A 75 15.15 3.14 7.61
N MET A 76 15.40 2.65 6.40
CA MET A 76 15.84 1.28 6.16
C MET A 76 17.10 0.95 6.95
N GLN A 77 18.16 1.76 6.79
CA GLN A 77 19.46 1.52 7.41
C GLN A 77 19.41 1.60 8.95
N GLN A 78 18.76 2.63 9.49
CA GLN A 78 18.87 2.99 10.91
C GLN A 78 17.86 2.26 11.80
N GLN A 79 16.72 1.82 11.25
CA GLN A 79 15.65 1.21 12.04
C GLN A 79 15.32 -0.20 11.55
N LEU A 80 14.98 -0.36 10.27
CA LEU A 80 14.42 -1.63 9.78
C LEU A 80 15.46 -2.75 9.70
N ILE A 81 16.66 -2.46 9.21
CA ILE A 81 17.72 -3.47 9.12
C ILE A 81 18.14 -3.97 10.52
N PRO A 82 18.41 -3.10 11.51
CA PRO A 82 18.64 -3.55 12.88
C PRO A 82 17.53 -4.43 13.44
N GLU A 83 16.26 -4.08 13.20
CA GLU A 83 15.10 -4.88 13.62
C GLU A 83 15.12 -6.27 12.98
N LEU A 84 15.30 -6.34 11.66
CA LEU A 84 15.32 -7.60 10.91
C LEU A 84 16.51 -8.50 11.28
N LEU A 85 17.69 -7.91 11.49
CA LEU A 85 18.89 -8.64 11.93
C LEU A 85 18.71 -9.22 13.34
N ALA A 86 18.04 -8.49 14.24
CA ALA A 86 17.72 -8.98 15.58
C ALA A 86 16.69 -10.11 15.55
N ALA A 87 15.68 -10.02 14.68
CA ALA A 87 14.66 -11.05 14.50
C ALA A 87 15.20 -12.33 13.83
N HIS A 88 16.22 -12.21 12.98
CA HIS A 88 16.81 -13.33 12.24
C HIS A 88 18.35 -13.39 12.35
N PRO A 89 18.91 -13.69 13.54
CA PRO A 89 20.36 -13.69 13.75
C PRO A 89 21.09 -14.66 12.82
N GLY A 90 22.13 -14.17 12.14
CA GLY A 90 23.01 -14.99 11.29
C GLY A 90 22.46 -15.31 9.90
N ARG A 91 21.21 -14.95 9.58
CA ARG A 91 20.66 -15.08 8.23
C ARG A 91 20.96 -13.80 7.41
N PRO A 92 21.51 -13.91 6.19
CA PRO A 92 21.63 -12.76 5.30
C PRO A 92 20.25 -12.18 4.96
N LEU A 93 20.13 -10.85 5.00
CA LEU A 93 18.91 -10.16 4.61
C LEU A 93 18.91 -9.90 3.11
N LYS A 94 17.78 -10.13 2.47
CA LYS A 94 17.61 -9.89 1.03
C LYS A 94 16.84 -8.61 0.77
N ILE A 95 17.40 -7.74 -0.06
CA ILE A 95 16.82 -6.45 -0.43
C ILE A 95 16.61 -6.43 -1.94
N LEU A 96 15.37 -6.21 -2.37
CA LEU A 96 14.98 -6.17 -3.77
C LEU A 96 14.65 -4.73 -4.19
N SER A 97 15.27 -4.24 -5.25
CA SER A 97 14.88 -3.04 -5.99
C SER A 97 14.13 -3.48 -7.25
N ALA A 98 12.82 -3.26 -7.28
CA ALA A 98 11.91 -3.65 -8.35
C ALA A 98 11.63 -2.46 -9.27
N GLY A 99 12.16 -2.51 -10.49
CA GLY A 99 12.25 -1.38 -11.42
C GLY A 99 13.48 -0.51 -11.14
N CYS A 100 14.66 -1.15 -11.10
CA CYS A 100 15.91 -0.50 -10.67
C CYS A 100 16.52 0.46 -11.70
N SER A 101 15.98 0.51 -12.93
CA SER A 101 16.46 1.30 -14.06
C SER A 101 17.97 1.11 -14.29
N THR A 102 18.73 2.20 -14.41
CA THR A 102 20.18 2.20 -14.59
C THR A 102 21.01 1.85 -13.34
N GLY A 103 20.35 1.42 -12.26
CA GLY A 103 21.00 0.75 -11.12
C GLY A 103 21.37 1.66 -9.94
N GLU A 104 21.13 2.97 -10.02
CA GLU A 104 21.47 3.90 -8.94
C GLU A 104 20.85 3.52 -7.58
N GLU A 105 19.59 3.05 -7.54
CA GLU A 105 18.91 2.63 -6.31
C GLU A 105 19.59 1.44 -5.61
N PRO A 106 19.77 0.26 -6.24
CA PRO A 106 20.42 -0.86 -5.57
C PRO A 106 21.89 -0.57 -5.22
N TYR A 107 22.59 0.27 -5.99
CA TYR A 107 23.94 0.68 -5.64
C TYR A 107 24.00 1.68 -4.48
N SER A 108 23.03 2.59 -4.35
CA SER A 108 22.90 3.43 -3.15
C SER A 108 22.65 2.61 -1.89
N ILE A 109 21.81 1.58 -1.98
CA ILE A 109 21.61 0.62 -0.90
C ILE A 109 22.94 -0.06 -0.56
N ALA A 110 23.67 -0.58 -1.56
CA ALA A 110 24.96 -1.24 -1.35
C ALA A 110 26.00 -0.33 -0.67
N MET A 111 26.11 0.94 -1.09
CA MET A 111 27.00 1.91 -0.46
C MET A 111 26.59 2.21 0.97
N LEU A 112 25.30 2.41 1.23
CA LEU A 112 24.80 2.73 2.56
C LEU A 112 25.05 1.60 3.57
N LEU A 113 24.86 0.35 3.14
CA LEU A 113 25.13 -0.82 3.97
C LEU A 113 26.64 -1.06 4.14
N ARG A 114 27.44 -0.74 3.13
CA ARG A 114 28.90 -0.76 3.25
C ARG A 114 29.40 0.25 4.27
N GLU A 115 28.83 1.46 4.32
CA GLU A 115 29.15 2.46 5.34
C GLU A 115 28.75 1.99 6.74
N ALA A 116 27.56 1.40 6.87
CA ALA A 116 27.01 1.01 8.17
C ALA A 116 27.67 -0.25 8.77
N TYR A 117 28.01 -1.23 7.95
CA TYR A 117 28.46 -2.55 8.38
C TYR A 117 29.87 -2.93 7.88
N GLY A 118 30.55 -2.02 7.19
CA GLY A 118 31.91 -2.23 6.70
C GLY A 118 32.03 -3.41 5.71
N PRO A 119 33.22 -4.04 5.63
CA PRO A 119 33.49 -5.19 4.77
C PRO A 119 32.50 -6.36 4.88
N GLU A 120 31.89 -6.56 6.06
CA GLU A 120 30.95 -7.66 6.34
C GLU A 120 29.61 -7.52 5.63
N SER A 121 29.23 -6.33 5.16
CA SER A 121 27.96 -6.10 4.45
C SER A 121 27.74 -7.06 3.28
N ALA A 122 28.78 -7.42 2.55
CA ALA A 122 28.70 -8.36 1.42
C ALA A 122 28.25 -9.79 1.82
N GLN A 123 28.40 -10.18 3.09
CA GLN A 123 27.94 -11.48 3.61
C GLN A 123 26.60 -11.36 4.33
N ARG A 124 26.31 -10.18 4.87
CA ARG A 124 25.07 -9.90 5.63
C ARG A 124 23.89 -9.54 4.73
N PHE A 125 24.14 -9.06 3.51
CA PHE A 125 23.10 -8.55 2.63
C PHE A 125 23.21 -9.11 1.22
N CYS A 126 22.07 -9.55 0.67
CA CYS A 126 21.90 -9.90 -0.73
C CYS A 126 21.07 -8.80 -1.39
N ILE A 127 21.68 -8.00 -2.27
CA ILE A 127 21.00 -6.90 -2.95
C ILE A 127 20.69 -7.32 -4.38
N VAL A 128 19.43 -7.20 -4.77
CA VAL A 128 18.93 -7.56 -6.08
C VAL A 128 18.30 -6.32 -6.72
N GLY A 129 18.67 -6.01 -7.96
CA GLY A 129 17.96 -5.05 -8.81
C GLY A 129 17.34 -5.75 -10.01
N VAL A 130 16.07 -5.50 -10.28
CA VAL A 130 15.40 -6.02 -11.48
C VAL A 130 14.74 -4.91 -12.27
N ASP A 131 14.75 -5.05 -13.59
CA ASP A 131 14.06 -4.12 -14.49
C ASP A 131 13.58 -4.85 -15.76
N ILE A 132 12.62 -4.27 -16.47
CA ILE A 132 12.18 -4.77 -17.78
C ILE A 132 13.14 -4.33 -18.89
N ASP A 133 13.79 -3.18 -18.71
CA ASP A 133 14.67 -2.54 -19.68
C ASP A 133 16.08 -3.15 -19.67
N ALA A 134 16.38 -3.94 -20.71
CA ALA A 134 17.66 -4.61 -20.86
C ALA A 134 18.84 -3.64 -21.02
N ALA A 135 18.65 -2.49 -21.66
CA ALA A 135 19.70 -1.51 -21.87
C ALA A 135 20.02 -0.74 -20.59
N ALA A 136 18.98 -0.41 -19.79
CA ALA A 136 19.16 0.15 -18.46
C ALA A 136 19.95 -0.81 -17.56
N LEU A 137 19.61 -2.11 -17.57
CA LEU A 137 20.38 -3.13 -16.85
C LEU A 137 21.82 -3.28 -17.36
N ALA A 138 22.04 -3.17 -18.67
CA ALA A 138 23.39 -3.18 -19.22
C ALA A 138 24.21 -1.97 -18.75
N ALA A 139 23.59 -0.79 -18.67
CA ALA A 139 24.22 0.40 -18.08
C ALA A 139 24.53 0.20 -16.59
N ALA A 140 23.59 -0.34 -15.82
CA ALA A 140 23.78 -0.69 -14.41
C ALA A 140 24.96 -1.66 -14.22
N ARG A 141 25.09 -2.68 -15.07
CA ARG A 141 26.22 -3.62 -15.05
C ARG A 141 27.54 -2.92 -15.36
N ARG A 142 27.59 -1.99 -16.32
CA ARG A 142 28.81 -1.19 -16.60
C ARG A 142 29.18 -0.32 -15.39
N GLY A 143 28.17 0.23 -14.72
CA GLY A 143 28.32 1.07 -13.53
C GLY A 143 29.09 2.36 -13.80
N VAL A 144 28.90 2.94 -14.98
CA VAL A 144 29.49 4.22 -15.42
C VAL A 144 28.37 5.24 -15.50
N TYR A 145 28.55 6.37 -14.82
CA TYR A 145 27.51 7.38 -14.66
C TYR A 145 28.07 8.79 -14.90
N GLY A 146 27.24 9.64 -15.47
CA GLY A 146 27.54 11.07 -15.64
C GLY A 146 27.29 11.88 -14.37
N LYS A 147 27.71 13.14 -14.37
CA LYS A 147 27.55 14.06 -13.22
C LYS A 147 26.11 14.15 -12.70
N GLY A 148 25.12 14.09 -13.59
CA GLY A 148 23.70 14.20 -13.22
C GLY A 148 23.20 13.07 -12.31
N SER A 149 23.77 11.86 -12.39
CA SER A 149 23.38 10.74 -11.52
C SER A 149 23.81 10.94 -10.06
N PHE A 150 24.86 11.73 -9.82
CA PHE A 150 25.40 12.00 -8.48
C PHE A 150 24.78 13.26 -7.83
N ARG A 151 23.71 13.81 -8.40
CA ARG A 151 23.02 14.98 -7.85
C ARG A 151 22.54 14.69 -6.43
N GLY A 152 23.05 15.43 -5.45
CA GLY A 152 22.69 15.26 -4.04
C GLY A 152 23.43 14.13 -3.30
N MET A 153 24.38 13.45 -3.94
CA MET A 153 25.28 12.52 -3.26
C MET A 153 26.43 13.27 -2.58
N ASP A 154 26.79 12.84 -1.36
CA ASP A 154 27.95 13.39 -0.65
C ASP A 154 29.23 13.13 -1.45
N GLN A 155 30.02 14.19 -1.65
CA GLN A 155 31.28 14.14 -2.37
C GLN A 155 32.26 13.12 -1.75
N ALA A 156 32.24 12.94 -0.43
CA ALA A 156 33.08 11.94 0.25
C ALA A 156 32.71 10.50 -0.14
N LEU A 157 31.43 10.23 -0.44
CA LEU A 157 31.00 8.92 -0.94
C LEU A 157 31.40 8.73 -2.41
N VAL A 158 31.32 9.80 -3.22
CA VAL A 158 31.76 9.76 -4.63
C VAL A 158 33.25 9.41 -4.69
N GLU A 159 34.09 10.09 -3.90
CA GLU A 159 35.53 9.86 -3.85
C GLU A 159 35.89 8.44 -3.38
N ARG A 160 35.09 7.87 -2.48
CA ARG A 160 35.33 6.54 -1.92
C ARG A 160 34.88 5.40 -2.85
N TYR A 161 33.74 5.57 -3.50
CA TYR A 161 33.05 4.51 -4.23
C TYR A 161 33.07 4.66 -5.75
N CYS A 162 33.67 5.73 -6.27
CA CYS A 162 33.80 5.97 -7.69
C CYS A 162 35.27 6.18 -8.09
N LYS A 163 35.56 5.93 -9.36
CA LYS A 163 36.83 6.25 -10.01
C LYS A 163 36.53 7.03 -11.30
N PRO A 164 37.36 8.03 -11.66
CA PRO A 164 37.22 8.72 -12.93
C PRO A 164 37.19 7.73 -14.11
N HIS A 165 36.29 7.97 -15.06
CA HIS A 165 36.16 7.17 -16.28
C HIS A 165 35.93 8.10 -17.47
N GLY A 166 36.80 8.04 -18.47
CA GLY A 166 36.70 8.90 -19.65
C GLY A 166 36.64 10.39 -19.32
N SER A 167 35.94 11.16 -20.16
CA SER A 167 35.77 12.60 -19.99
C SER A 167 34.47 12.93 -19.26
N GLY A 168 34.56 13.12 -17.94
CA GLY A 168 33.45 13.64 -17.13
C GLY A 168 32.48 12.59 -16.57
N GLU A 169 32.76 11.30 -16.76
CA GLU A 169 32.02 10.20 -16.14
C GLU A 169 32.79 9.63 -14.95
N GLN A 170 32.06 8.90 -14.11
CA GLN A 170 32.59 8.20 -12.96
C GLN A 170 32.13 6.75 -13.01
N ARG A 171 33.01 5.82 -12.67
CA ARG A 171 32.73 4.39 -12.60
C ARG A 171 32.71 3.92 -11.16
N LEU A 172 31.67 3.18 -10.78
CA LEU A 172 31.59 2.55 -9.46
C LEU A 172 32.72 1.54 -9.27
N THR A 173 33.24 1.46 -8.06
CA THR A 173 34.23 0.47 -7.67
C THR A 173 33.66 -0.95 -7.77
N GLU A 174 34.53 -1.91 -8.05
CA GLU A 174 34.13 -3.32 -8.17
C GLU A 174 33.58 -3.88 -6.84
N SER A 175 34.06 -3.36 -5.71
CA SER A 175 33.58 -3.75 -4.37
C SER A 175 32.12 -3.36 -4.11
N ILE A 176 31.59 -2.34 -4.79
CA ILE A 176 30.15 -2.00 -4.77
C ILE A 176 29.41 -2.77 -5.86
N ARG A 177 29.94 -2.80 -7.09
CA ARG A 177 29.27 -3.45 -8.22
C ARG A 177 29.00 -4.94 -7.98
N SER A 178 29.95 -5.65 -7.40
CA SER A 178 29.83 -7.08 -7.09
C SER A 178 28.82 -7.42 -5.98
N GLN A 179 28.34 -6.44 -5.20
CA GLN A 179 27.32 -6.66 -4.17
C GLN A 179 25.90 -6.71 -4.71
N VAL A 180 25.67 -6.24 -5.95
CA VAL A 180 24.34 -6.15 -6.54
C VAL A 180 24.18 -7.20 -7.63
N GLN A 181 23.16 -8.05 -7.48
CA GLN A 181 22.72 -8.97 -8.51
C GLN A 181 21.66 -8.29 -9.38
N LEU A 182 21.86 -8.30 -10.70
CA LEU A 182 20.94 -7.68 -11.65
C LEU A 182 20.23 -8.74 -12.49
N GLY A 183 18.92 -8.60 -12.71
CA GLY A 183 18.11 -9.51 -13.53
C GLY A 183 17.03 -8.80 -14.33
N GLN A 184 16.76 -9.27 -15.55
CA GLN A 184 15.65 -8.75 -16.35
C GLN A 184 14.35 -9.41 -15.94
N VAL A 185 13.37 -8.62 -15.50
CA VAL A 185 12.06 -9.11 -15.06
C VAL A 185 10.96 -8.14 -15.48
N ASN A 186 9.91 -8.69 -16.09
CA ASN A 186 8.65 -7.98 -16.26
C ASN A 186 7.81 -8.17 -14.98
N LEU A 187 7.51 -7.08 -14.28
CA LEU A 187 6.69 -7.12 -13.05
C LEU A 187 5.24 -7.58 -13.29
N LEU A 188 4.78 -7.64 -14.55
CA LEU A 188 3.50 -8.27 -14.89
C LEU A 188 3.54 -9.78 -15.08
N ALA A 189 4.73 -10.39 -15.08
CA ALA A 189 4.83 -11.83 -15.15
C ALA A 189 4.01 -12.49 -14.03
N ARG A 190 3.32 -13.59 -14.38
CA ARG A 190 2.55 -14.37 -13.39
C ARG A 190 3.47 -14.97 -12.33
N ASP A 191 4.62 -15.47 -12.77
CA ASP A 191 5.62 -16.10 -11.93
C ASP A 191 6.92 -15.30 -11.99
N TYR A 192 7.41 -14.88 -10.83
CA TYR A 192 8.71 -14.23 -10.73
C TYR A 192 9.85 -15.25 -10.64
N PRO A 193 11.03 -14.93 -11.20
CA PRO A 193 12.16 -15.83 -11.15
C PRO A 193 12.69 -16.00 -9.71
N PRO A 194 13.41 -17.09 -9.40
CA PRO A 194 13.95 -17.35 -8.06
C PRO A 194 14.80 -16.22 -7.47
N LEU A 195 15.43 -15.42 -8.33
CA LEU A 195 16.16 -14.20 -7.96
C LEU A 195 15.31 -13.23 -7.11
N MET A 196 13.98 -13.19 -7.29
CA MET A 196 13.08 -12.30 -6.56
C MET A 196 12.42 -12.95 -5.33
N ASN A 197 12.64 -14.23 -5.07
CA ASN A 197 11.94 -14.91 -3.98
C ASN A 197 12.42 -14.43 -2.60
N ASN A 198 11.50 -14.32 -1.65
CA ASN A 198 11.76 -14.14 -0.22
C ASN A 198 12.64 -12.92 0.16
N PRO A 199 12.43 -11.71 -0.41
CA PRO A 199 13.06 -10.50 0.10
C PRO A 199 12.54 -10.15 1.49
N ASP A 200 13.42 -9.55 2.30
CA ASP A 200 13.07 -8.97 3.60
C ASP A 200 12.63 -7.51 3.43
N ILE A 201 13.18 -6.82 2.43
CA ILE A 201 12.82 -5.46 2.05
C ILE A 201 12.66 -5.40 0.53
N ILE A 202 11.56 -4.81 0.05
CA ILE A 202 11.33 -4.47 -1.35
C ILE A 202 11.28 -2.94 -1.49
N PHE A 203 11.97 -2.40 -2.48
CA PHE A 203 11.77 -1.05 -3.00
C PHE A 203 11.05 -1.17 -4.35
N TYR A 204 9.87 -0.57 -4.45
CA TYR A 204 9.05 -0.49 -5.65
C TYR A 204 8.64 0.97 -5.84
N ARG A 205 9.62 1.82 -6.19
CA ARG A 205 9.51 3.28 -6.14
C ARG A 205 9.61 3.91 -7.52
N ASN A 206 8.74 4.89 -7.79
CA ASN A 206 8.69 5.66 -9.02
C ASN A 206 8.48 4.81 -10.29
N VAL A 207 7.87 3.63 -10.16
CA VAL A 207 7.60 2.68 -11.25
C VAL A 207 6.10 2.57 -11.50
N SER A 208 5.30 2.53 -10.44
CA SER A 208 3.86 2.27 -10.52
C SER A 208 3.07 3.40 -11.17
N ILE A 209 3.63 4.62 -11.20
CA ILE A 209 3.04 5.80 -11.84
C ILE A 209 2.76 5.63 -13.34
N TYR A 210 3.36 4.62 -13.98
CA TYR A 210 3.17 4.33 -15.41
C TYR A 210 2.08 3.29 -15.70
N PHE A 211 1.44 2.75 -14.66
CA PHE A 211 0.48 1.65 -14.72
C PHE A 211 -0.93 2.09 -14.34
N GLY A 212 -1.94 1.42 -14.90
CA GLY A 212 -3.34 1.60 -14.49
C GLY A 212 -3.65 0.96 -13.14
N GLY A 213 -4.76 1.36 -12.50
CA GLY A 213 -5.10 0.93 -11.13
C GLY A 213 -5.14 -0.59 -10.92
N GLN A 214 -5.68 -1.35 -11.87
CA GLN A 214 -5.69 -2.82 -11.78
C GLN A 214 -4.27 -3.40 -11.92
N THR A 215 -3.49 -2.91 -12.88
CA THR A 215 -2.09 -3.29 -13.09
C THR A 215 -1.24 -3.00 -11.85
N GLN A 216 -1.43 -1.83 -11.22
CA GLN A 216 -0.78 -1.47 -9.95
C GLN A 216 -1.13 -2.46 -8.85
N ARG A 217 -2.43 -2.78 -8.67
CA ARG A 217 -2.91 -3.75 -7.67
C ARG A 217 -2.29 -5.13 -7.88
N ASP A 218 -2.28 -5.62 -9.11
CA ASP A 218 -1.75 -6.94 -9.46
C ASP A 218 -0.26 -7.06 -9.16
N ILE A 219 0.54 -6.08 -9.59
CA ILE A 219 1.99 -6.05 -9.33
C ILE A 219 2.25 -5.98 -7.83
N PHE A 220 1.57 -5.06 -7.13
CA PHE A 220 1.75 -4.86 -5.71
C PHE A 220 1.40 -6.13 -4.91
N SER A 221 0.32 -6.82 -5.29
CA SER A 221 -0.08 -8.10 -4.68
C SER A 221 0.97 -9.19 -4.87
N ARG A 222 1.50 -9.36 -6.09
CA ARG A 222 2.56 -10.35 -6.34
C ARG A 222 3.86 -10.02 -5.60
N LEU A 223 4.25 -8.74 -5.53
CA LEU A 223 5.41 -8.33 -4.74
C LEU A 223 5.18 -8.62 -3.24
N ALA A 224 4.00 -8.33 -2.70
CA ALA A 224 3.64 -8.65 -1.32
C ALA A 224 3.66 -10.16 -1.04
N GLU A 225 3.26 -10.99 -2.01
CA GLU A 225 3.34 -12.45 -1.92
C GLU A 225 4.80 -12.93 -1.79
N THR A 226 5.72 -12.36 -2.58
CA THR A 226 7.15 -12.73 -2.50
C THR A 226 7.83 -12.32 -1.20
N LEU A 227 7.36 -11.25 -0.55
CA LEU A 227 7.97 -10.68 0.64
C LEU A 227 7.96 -11.69 1.81
N ASN A 228 9.06 -11.78 2.56
CA ASN A 228 9.09 -12.57 3.78
C ASN A 228 8.08 -12.06 4.81
N GLU A 229 7.68 -12.94 5.71
CA GLU A 229 6.89 -12.55 6.89
C GLU A 229 7.61 -11.46 7.68
N SER A 230 6.86 -10.47 8.15
CA SER A 230 7.39 -9.25 8.80
C SER A 230 8.27 -8.36 7.92
N GLY A 231 8.41 -8.68 6.62
CA GLY A 231 9.16 -7.87 5.66
C GLY A 231 8.48 -6.55 5.33
N TYR A 232 9.26 -5.66 4.72
CA TYR A 232 8.88 -4.28 4.43
C TYR A 232 8.85 -4.00 2.92
N LEU A 233 7.89 -3.21 2.46
CA LEU A 233 7.79 -2.76 1.06
C LEU A 233 7.68 -1.23 1.00
N PHE A 234 8.64 -0.59 0.34
CA PHE A 234 8.69 0.83 0.08
C PHE A 234 8.10 1.18 -1.28
N VAL A 235 7.31 2.23 -1.32
CA VAL A 235 6.86 2.93 -2.54
C VAL A 235 7.21 4.42 -2.40
N SER A 236 7.25 5.19 -3.49
CA SER A 236 7.49 6.62 -3.35
C SER A 236 6.30 7.33 -2.72
N ALA A 237 6.52 8.51 -2.14
CA ALA A 237 5.46 9.29 -1.48
C ALA A 237 4.26 9.60 -2.41
N THR A 238 4.49 9.71 -3.72
CA THR A 238 3.45 9.89 -4.75
C THR A 238 2.63 8.64 -5.04
N GLU A 239 3.16 7.47 -4.71
CA GLU A 239 2.60 6.16 -5.03
C GLU A 239 1.85 5.56 -3.84
N THR A 240 2.15 5.99 -2.61
CA THR A 240 1.58 5.43 -1.38
C THR A 240 0.04 5.38 -1.38
N MET A 241 -0.63 6.39 -1.92
CA MET A 241 -2.09 6.39 -1.98
C MET A 241 -2.65 5.35 -2.97
N HIS A 242 -1.92 5.05 -4.05
CA HIS A 242 -2.34 4.09 -5.07
C HIS A 242 -2.27 2.65 -4.56
N HIS A 243 -1.34 2.38 -3.64
CA HIS A 243 -1.10 1.04 -3.10
C HIS A 243 -1.73 0.80 -1.73
N ASN A 244 -2.40 1.79 -1.15
CA ASN A 244 -3.22 1.58 0.05
C ASN A 244 -4.58 0.97 -0.32
N ILE A 245 -4.54 -0.28 -0.76
CA ILE A 245 -5.68 -1.02 -1.34
C ILE A 245 -6.00 -2.31 -0.56
N GLY A 246 -5.55 -2.41 0.68
CA GLY A 246 -5.83 -3.54 1.58
C GLY A 246 -4.99 -4.81 1.36
N VAL A 247 -4.02 -4.79 0.43
CA VAL A 247 -3.12 -5.93 0.18
C VAL A 247 -2.10 -6.10 1.31
N LEU A 248 -1.45 -5.02 1.71
CA LEU A 248 -0.58 -4.96 2.88
C LEU A 248 -1.02 -3.79 3.76
N PRO A 249 -0.96 -3.94 5.09
CA PRO A 249 -1.20 -2.83 5.99
C PRO A 249 -0.11 -1.77 5.82
N LEU A 250 -0.57 -0.53 5.73
CA LEU A 250 0.28 0.65 5.72
C LEU A 250 0.86 0.90 7.11
N LEU A 251 2.15 1.17 7.17
CA LEU A 251 2.90 1.47 8.37
C LEU A 251 3.49 2.88 8.25
N GLN A 252 3.37 3.65 9.32
CA GLN A 252 4.05 4.94 9.45
C GLN A 252 5.26 4.82 10.39
N ARG A 253 6.38 5.41 9.97
CA ARG A 253 7.60 5.59 10.77
C ARG A 253 8.11 7.01 10.59
N GLY A 254 7.85 7.87 11.57
CA GLY A 254 8.12 9.30 11.44
C GLY A 254 7.29 9.91 10.29
N THR A 255 7.96 10.58 9.35
CA THR A 255 7.33 11.17 8.15
C THR A 255 7.21 10.20 6.97
N GLN A 256 7.71 8.96 7.11
CA GLN A 256 7.77 7.99 6.03
C GLN A 256 6.65 6.97 6.12
N PHE A 257 6.21 6.53 4.95
CA PHE A 257 5.21 5.49 4.76
C PHE A 257 5.81 4.30 4.04
N LEU A 258 5.46 3.11 4.52
CA LEU A 258 5.88 1.83 3.97
C LEU A 258 4.84 0.79 4.31
N TYR A 259 4.89 -0.36 3.67
CA TYR A 259 3.98 -1.47 3.94
C TYR A 259 4.71 -2.57 4.69
N ARG A 260 3.98 -3.31 5.52
CA ARG A 260 4.54 -4.44 6.28
C ARG A 260 3.70 -5.68 6.05
N LYS A 261 4.35 -6.82 5.75
CA LYS A 261 3.67 -8.11 5.76
C LYS A 261 3.47 -8.58 7.19
N VAL A 262 2.22 -8.67 7.62
CA VAL A 262 1.87 -9.13 8.97
C VAL A 262 1.64 -10.63 8.92
N GLN A 263 2.21 -11.36 9.89
CA GLN A 263 1.95 -12.79 10.03
C GLN A 263 0.45 -13.05 10.18
N ALA A 264 -0.08 -13.97 9.38
CA ALA A 264 -1.36 -14.59 9.70
C ALA A 264 -1.23 -15.25 11.09
N PRO A 265 -2.15 -14.99 12.05
CA PRO A 265 -2.04 -15.54 13.39
C PRO A 265 -1.94 -17.06 13.32
N SER A 266 -0.95 -17.63 14.01
CA SER A 266 -0.70 -19.07 13.96
C SER A 266 -1.88 -19.84 14.58
N ILE A 267 -2.07 -21.09 14.17
CA ILE A 267 -3.06 -21.99 14.81
C ILE A 267 -2.77 -22.14 16.33
N ALA A 268 -1.52 -21.95 16.75
CA ALA A 268 -1.13 -21.94 18.16
C ALA A 268 -1.65 -20.70 18.91
N ASP A 269 -1.65 -19.52 18.28
CA ASP A 269 -2.19 -18.28 18.86
C ASP A 269 -3.73 -18.35 18.98
N ARG A 270 -4.39 -19.01 18.04
CA ARG A 270 -5.84 -19.34 18.13
C ARG A 270 -6.17 -20.32 19.27
N ARG A 271 -5.22 -21.19 19.65
CA ARG A 271 -5.36 -22.10 20.80
C ARG A 271 -5.06 -21.42 22.13
N GLN A 272 -4.15 -20.46 22.17
CA GLN A 272 -3.88 -19.67 23.39
C GLN A 272 -5.03 -18.70 23.70
N THR A 273 -5.58 -18.01 22.70
CA THR A 273 -6.75 -17.14 22.86
C THR A 273 -8.01 -17.90 23.27
N ARG A 274 -8.17 -19.16 22.84
CA ARG A 274 -9.23 -20.05 23.36
C ARG A 274 -8.99 -20.56 24.79
N ARG A 275 -7.73 -20.57 25.26
CA ARG A 275 -7.37 -21.03 26.61
C ARG A 275 -7.45 -19.93 27.67
N SER A 276 -7.42 -18.66 27.27
CA SER A 276 -7.59 -17.50 28.17
C SER A 276 -9.07 -17.12 28.40
N ALA A 277 -10.02 -17.71 27.66
CA ALA A 277 -11.42 -17.66 28.04
C ALA A 277 -11.66 -18.51 29.30
N PRO A 278 -12.37 -18.02 30.33
CA PRO A 278 -12.67 -18.82 31.50
C PRO A 278 -13.58 -19.99 31.10
N VAL A 279 -13.02 -21.19 31.07
CA VAL A 279 -13.80 -22.42 30.94
C VAL A 279 -14.53 -22.62 32.27
N ALA A 280 -15.83 -22.33 32.27
CA ALA A 280 -16.73 -22.78 33.33
C ALA A 280 -16.62 -24.31 33.43
N ALA A 281 -16.29 -24.79 34.64
CA ALA A 281 -16.10 -26.21 34.90
C ALA A 281 -17.35 -27.03 34.51
N PRO A 282 -17.21 -28.15 33.77
CA PRO A 282 -18.34 -29.03 33.54
C PRO A 282 -18.68 -29.76 34.85
N GLY A 283 -19.85 -29.43 35.40
CA GLY A 283 -20.47 -30.20 36.47
C GLY A 283 -20.68 -31.66 36.04
N SER A 284 -20.33 -32.57 36.94
CA SER A 284 -20.52 -34.01 36.85
C SER A 284 -22.01 -34.37 36.69
N GLY A 285 -22.44 -34.61 35.46
CA GLY A 285 -23.75 -35.19 35.15
C GLY A 285 -23.71 -36.72 35.23
N GLN A 286 -24.00 -37.29 36.40
CA GLN A 286 -24.41 -38.70 36.50
C GLN A 286 -25.82 -38.87 35.91
N LYS A 287 -25.96 -39.86 35.01
CA LYS A 287 -27.24 -40.28 34.41
C LYS A 287 -28.20 -40.81 35.49
N ALA A 288 -29.41 -40.25 35.53
CA ALA A 288 -30.53 -40.80 36.29
C ALA A 288 -31.34 -41.78 35.42
N ALA A 289 -31.57 -42.99 35.95
CA ALA A 289 -32.63 -43.89 35.51
C ALA A 289 -33.77 -43.85 36.54
N ARG A 290 -35.01 -43.79 36.04
CA ARG A 290 -36.27 -43.75 36.81
C ARG A 290 -36.70 -45.15 37.23
N THR A 291 -37.16 -45.30 38.48
CA THR A 291 -38.29 -46.18 38.86
C THR A 291 -38.91 -45.73 40.19
N ALA A 292 -40.21 -45.95 40.32
CA ALA A 292 -41.12 -45.40 41.33
C ALA A 292 -41.31 -46.30 42.58
N ALA A 293 -41.69 -45.70 43.73
CA ALA A 293 -42.92 -45.99 44.50
C ALA A 293 -42.85 -45.68 46.04
N ALA A 294 -43.97 -45.12 46.52
CA ALA A 294 -44.60 -45.13 47.87
C ALA A 294 -44.13 -44.18 49.04
N PRO A 295 -45.08 -43.66 49.87
CA PRO A 295 -44.87 -42.64 50.93
C PRO A 295 -44.89 -43.27 52.36
N PRO A 296 -45.02 -42.57 53.53
CA PRO A 296 -45.02 -41.13 53.88
C PRO A 296 -44.15 -40.75 55.13
N ARG A 297 -43.99 -39.45 55.44
CA ARG A 297 -44.28 -38.83 56.77
C ARG A 297 -43.87 -37.35 56.83
N LYS A 298 -44.76 -36.53 57.42
CA LYS A 298 -44.62 -35.08 57.64
C LYS A 298 -43.72 -34.78 58.85
N ALA A 299 -42.87 -33.75 58.74
CA ALA A 299 -42.31 -32.97 59.85
C ALA A 299 -42.00 -31.53 59.36
N PRO A 300 -41.99 -30.52 60.25
CA PRO A 300 -42.42 -29.16 59.92
C PRO A 300 -41.33 -28.24 59.36
N ALA A 301 -41.79 -27.21 58.65
CA ALA A 301 -41.02 -26.21 57.92
C ALA A 301 -40.09 -25.37 58.81
N LYS A 302 -38.89 -25.08 58.29
CA LYS A 302 -38.06 -23.94 58.68
C LYS A 302 -38.12 -22.87 57.57
N PRO A 303 -38.07 -21.57 57.90
CA PRO A 303 -38.22 -20.50 56.91
C PRO A 303 -36.96 -20.45 56.02
N VAL A 304 -37.15 -20.64 54.72
CA VAL A 304 -36.09 -20.44 53.73
C VAL A 304 -35.94 -18.93 53.51
N ARG A 305 -34.80 -18.39 53.96
CA ARG A 305 -34.33 -17.05 53.59
C ARG A 305 -34.24 -16.95 52.06
N GLY A 306 -34.71 -15.83 51.53
CA GLY A 306 -34.73 -15.54 50.09
C GLY A 306 -33.37 -15.78 49.44
N ARG A 307 -33.40 -16.45 48.28
CA ARG A 307 -32.27 -16.53 47.36
C ARG A 307 -31.96 -15.12 46.85
N PRO A 308 -30.69 -14.68 46.82
CA PRO A 308 -30.31 -13.49 46.06
C PRO A 308 -30.58 -13.76 44.57
N ALA A 309 -31.15 -12.78 43.88
CA ALA A 309 -31.29 -12.81 42.43
C ALA A 309 -29.91 -12.99 41.77
N ALA A 310 -29.85 -13.79 40.71
CA ALA A 310 -28.68 -13.87 39.86
C ALA A 310 -28.34 -12.46 39.34
N PRO A 311 -27.06 -12.08 39.21
CA PRO A 311 -26.70 -10.77 38.68
C PRO A 311 -27.22 -10.67 37.25
N ALA A 312 -28.08 -9.69 37.00
CA ALA A 312 -28.48 -9.33 35.65
C ALA A 312 -27.19 -8.99 34.87
N THR A 313 -26.92 -9.71 33.79
CA THR A 313 -26.02 -9.23 32.74
C THR A 313 -26.58 -7.88 32.30
N GLN A 314 -25.92 -6.79 32.70
CA GLN A 314 -26.24 -5.46 32.21
C GLN A 314 -26.09 -5.50 30.69
N GLU A 315 -27.21 -5.36 29.97
CA GLU A 315 -27.18 -5.20 28.52
C GLU A 315 -26.37 -3.94 28.20
N ARG A 316 -25.36 -4.09 27.35
CA ARG A 316 -24.52 -2.98 26.90
C ARG A 316 -25.38 -1.92 26.23
N SER A 317 -25.15 -0.64 26.52
CA SER A 317 -25.80 0.45 25.77
C SER A 317 -25.24 0.54 24.35
N ALA A 318 -25.96 1.24 23.45
CA ALA A 318 -25.46 1.49 22.09
C ALA A 318 -24.14 2.29 22.09
N GLU A 319 -23.99 3.23 23.04
CA GLU A 319 -22.76 4.00 23.24
C GLU A 319 -21.60 3.10 23.66
N GLN A 320 -21.83 2.18 24.62
CA GLN A 320 -20.81 1.22 25.06
C GLN A 320 -20.37 0.29 23.92
N LEU A 321 -21.30 -0.19 23.10
CA LEU A 321 -20.97 -1.01 21.93
C LEU A 321 -20.11 -0.24 20.92
N PHE A 322 -20.41 1.04 20.71
CA PHE A 322 -19.63 1.90 19.82
C PHE A 322 -18.22 2.18 20.36
N ASP A 323 -18.10 2.53 21.64
CA ASP A 323 -16.81 2.81 22.28
C ASP A 323 -15.91 1.56 22.32
N GLU A 324 -16.48 0.39 22.64
CA GLU A 324 -15.76 -0.88 22.60
C GLU A 324 -15.30 -1.22 21.16
N ALA A 325 -16.14 -0.97 20.15
CA ALA A 325 -15.76 -1.17 18.75
C ALA A 325 -14.58 -0.27 18.36
N LEU A 326 -14.59 1.00 18.78
CA LEU A 326 -13.50 1.94 18.52
C LEU A 326 -12.18 1.48 19.17
N GLU A 327 -12.23 1.03 20.43
CA GLU A 327 -11.05 0.46 21.09
C GLU A 327 -10.50 -0.78 20.37
N LEU A 328 -11.38 -1.65 19.86
CA LEU A 328 -10.97 -2.85 19.13
C LEU A 328 -10.27 -2.50 17.83
N VAL A 329 -10.72 -1.48 17.11
CA VAL A 329 -10.02 -0.96 15.92
C VAL A 329 -8.63 -0.46 16.29
N GLN A 330 -8.50 0.33 17.36
CA GLN A 330 -7.19 0.81 17.84
C GLN A 330 -6.24 -0.33 18.26
N LYS A 331 -6.80 -1.44 18.74
CA LYS A 331 -6.05 -2.66 19.10
C LYS A 331 -5.79 -3.59 17.90
N GLY A 332 -6.18 -3.20 16.68
CA GLY A 332 -5.97 -4.00 15.46
C GLY A 332 -6.86 -5.24 15.36
N ARG A 333 -8.06 -5.19 15.94
CA ARG A 333 -9.05 -6.30 15.97
C ARG A 333 -10.33 -5.92 15.18
N PRO A 334 -10.23 -5.67 13.86
CA PRO A 334 -11.32 -5.11 13.06
C PRO A 334 -12.54 -6.03 12.93
N GLU A 335 -12.35 -7.35 12.83
CA GLU A 335 -13.47 -8.30 12.73
C GLU A 335 -14.32 -8.36 14.01
N GLU A 336 -13.69 -8.19 15.18
CA GLU A 336 -14.42 -8.13 16.44
C GLU A 336 -15.16 -6.80 16.60
N ALA A 337 -14.57 -5.70 16.12
CA ALA A 337 -15.25 -4.41 16.06
C ALA A 337 -16.48 -4.47 15.12
N LEU A 338 -16.38 -5.15 13.97
CA LEU A 338 -17.52 -5.37 13.09
C LEU A 338 -18.65 -6.13 13.77
N ALA A 339 -18.35 -7.17 14.55
CA ALA A 339 -19.37 -7.92 15.28
C ALA A 339 -20.13 -7.03 16.28
N LEU A 340 -19.45 -6.13 16.99
CA LEU A 340 -20.10 -5.16 17.89
C LEU A 340 -20.96 -4.14 17.12
N LEU A 341 -20.49 -3.69 15.95
CA LEU A 341 -21.24 -2.78 15.10
C LEU A 341 -22.46 -3.46 14.46
N ASP A 342 -22.37 -4.75 14.11
CA ASP A 342 -23.52 -5.55 13.68
C ASP A 342 -24.56 -5.68 14.78
N GLU A 343 -24.13 -5.91 16.02
CA GLU A 343 -25.01 -5.92 17.20
C GLU A 343 -25.69 -4.57 17.41
N LEU A 344 -24.94 -3.46 17.28
CA LEU A 344 -25.47 -2.10 17.39
C LEU A 344 -26.53 -1.83 16.30
N PHE A 345 -26.27 -2.26 15.06
CA PHE A 345 -27.19 -2.07 13.93
C PHE A 345 -28.44 -2.94 14.08
N ALA A 346 -28.32 -4.16 14.60
CA ALA A 346 -29.46 -5.05 14.86
C ALA A 346 -30.45 -4.47 15.88
N ARG A 347 -29.99 -3.55 16.74
CA ARG A 347 -30.80 -2.80 17.71
C ARG A 347 -31.41 -1.51 17.14
N ASP A 348 -31.28 -1.29 15.83
CA ASP A 348 -31.66 -0.05 15.12
C ASP A 348 -31.05 1.23 15.73
N ALA A 349 -29.89 1.09 16.39
CA ALA A 349 -29.18 2.20 17.01
C ALA A 349 -28.13 2.83 16.06
N ALA A 350 -28.24 2.57 14.75
CA ALA A 350 -27.30 3.08 13.75
C ALA A 350 -27.40 4.60 13.62
N CYS A 351 -26.28 5.28 13.87
CA CYS A 351 -26.09 6.70 13.65
C CYS A 351 -24.97 6.96 12.62
N ALA A 352 -24.85 8.21 12.16
CA ALA A 352 -23.84 8.59 11.16
C ALA A 352 -22.42 8.13 11.54
N LYS A 353 -22.01 8.30 12.81
CA LYS A 353 -20.70 7.88 13.32
C LYS A 353 -20.50 6.36 13.25
N SER A 354 -21.52 5.57 13.63
CA SER A 354 -21.45 4.10 13.56
C SER A 354 -21.45 3.56 12.13
N CYS A 355 -22.18 4.20 11.21
CA CYS A 355 -22.11 3.89 9.78
C CYS A 355 -20.73 4.21 9.22
N ALA A 356 -20.19 5.37 9.58
CA ALA A 356 -18.86 5.78 9.15
C ALA A 356 -17.79 4.79 9.62
N LEU A 357 -17.77 4.45 10.91
CA LEU A 357 -16.82 3.51 11.48
C LEU A 357 -16.95 2.11 10.85
N LYS A 358 -18.18 1.60 10.66
CA LYS A 358 -18.39 0.28 10.05
C LYS A 358 -17.93 0.24 8.59
N ALA A 359 -18.30 1.24 7.80
CA ALA A 359 -17.89 1.34 6.41
C ALA A 359 -16.37 1.51 6.26
N ALA A 360 -15.74 2.27 7.18
CA ALA A 360 -14.29 2.41 7.28
C ALA A 360 -13.59 1.06 7.46
N ILE A 361 -13.99 0.27 8.47
CA ILE A 361 -13.40 -1.04 8.73
C ILE A 361 -13.58 -1.98 7.52
N LEU A 362 -14.77 -1.99 6.91
CA LEU A 362 -15.04 -2.82 5.73
C LEU A 362 -14.16 -2.42 4.53
N LEU A 363 -13.88 -1.12 4.36
CA LEU A 363 -13.01 -0.63 3.30
C LEU A 363 -11.56 -1.04 3.52
N GLU A 364 -11.05 -0.95 4.76
CA GLU A 364 -9.71 -1.44 5.13
C GLU A 364 -9.55 -2.95 4.88
N LEU A 365 -10.60 -3.72 5.15
CA LEU A 365 -10.66 -5.16 4.87
C LEU A 365 -10.94 -5.50 3.40
N SER A 366 -11.00 -4.50 2.50
CA SER A 366 -11.35 -4.67 1.08
C SER A 366 -12.72 -5.33 0.82
N ARG A 367 -13.65 -5.26 1.78
CA ARG A 367 -15.04 -5.72 1.68
C ARG A 367 -15.91 -4.61 1.08
N PHE A 368 -15.56 -4.19 -0.15
CA PHE A 368 -16.13 -3.01 -0.81
C PHE A 368 -17.65 -3.03 -0.96
N GLN A 369 -18.22 -4.18 -1.31
CA GLN A 369 -19.67 -4.33 -1.50
C GLN A 369 -20.45 -4.17 -0.18
N GLU A 370 -19.91 -4.70 0.91
CA GLU A 370 -20.51 -4.53 2.24
C GLU A 370 -20.37 -3.09 2.74
N SER A 371 -19.20 -2.47 2.51
CA SER A 371 -18.97 -1.05 2.83
C SER A 371 -19.96 -0.15 2.07
N ARG A 372 -20.15 -0.40 0.77
CA ARG A 372 -21.12 0.29 -0.10
C ARG A 372 -22.54 0.17 0.44
N ALA A 373 -22.98 -1.03 0.80
CA ALA A 373 -24.31 -1.26 1.35
C ALA A 373 -24.54 -0.46 2.65
N VAL A 374 -23.54 -0.38 3.53
CA VAL A 374 -23.61 0.45 4.76
C VAL A 374 -23.75 1.93 4.41
N CYS A 375 -22.96 2.45 3.47
CA CYS A 375 -23.02 3.85 3.05
C CYS A 375 -24.35 4.22 2.37
N GLU A 376 -24.85 3.35 1.48
CA GLU A 376 -26.14 3.56 0.80
C GLU A 376 -27.30 3.55 1.79
N ALA A 377 -27.29 2.64 2.77
CA ALA A 377 -28.26 2.62 3.85
C ALA A 377 -28.18 3.90 4.72
N ALA A 378 -26.97 4.41 4.97
CA ALA A 378 -26.79 5.66 5.71
C ALA A 378 -27.35 6.87 4.94
N LEU A 379 -27.12 6.96 3.63
CA LEU A 379 -27.67 8.02 2.78
C LEU A 379 -29.19 7.93 2.62
N ALA A 380 -29.74 6.72 2.59
CA ALA A 380 -31.20 6.52 2.57
C ALA A 380 -31.88 7.06 3.85
N ARG A 381 -31.20 6.95 5.00
CA ARG A 381 -31.68 7.50 6.29
C ARG A 381 -31.41 9.01 6.38
N ASN A 382 -30.26 9.47 5.90
CA ASN A 382 -29.86 10.87 5.90
C ASN A 382 -29.13 11.24 4.59
N PRO A 383 -29.82 11.87 3.63
CA PRO A 383 -29.22 12.29 2.36
C PRO A 383 -28.07 13.30 2.51
N LEU A 384 -27.93 13.96 3.66
CA LEU A 384 -26.88 14.94 3.96
C LEU A 384 -25.68 14.31 4.70
N CYS A 385 -25.57 12.98 4.71
CA CYS A 385 -24.44 12.28 5.33
C CYS A 385 -23.16 12.43 4.50
N LEU A 386 -22.34 13.44 4.87
CA LEU A 386 -21.06 13.73 4.22
C LEU A 386 -20.12 12.52 4.18
N ASP A 387 -19.97 11.82 5.31
CA ASP A 387 -19.05 10.67 5.44
C ASP A 387 -19.41 9.54 4.47
N ALA A 388 -20.71 9.23 4.35
CA ALA A 388 -21.19 8.21 3.43
C ALA A 388 -20.96 8.58 1.96
N ALA A 389 -21.19 9.85 1.59
CA ALA A 389 -20.89 10.34 0.23
C ALA A 389 -19.39 10.22 -0.09
N LEU A 390 -18.53 10.64 0.84
CA LEU A 390 -17.08 10.52 0.67
C LEU A 390 -16.62 9.05 0.57
N MET A 391 -17.16 8.15 1.39
CA MET A 391 -16.84 6.72 1.37
C MET A 391 -17.24 6.07 0.05
N LEU A 392 -18.43 6.39 -0.48
CA LEU A 392 -18.83 5.92 -1.80
C LEU A 392 -17.88 6.41 -2.90
N GLY A 393 -17.39 7.65 -2.79
CA GLY A 393 -16.38 8.18 -3.71
C GLY A 393 -15.05 7.41 -3.63
N LEU A 394 -14.61 7.05 -2.42
CA LEU A 394 -13.43 6.21 -2.22
C LEU A 394 -13.62 4.79 -2.78
N ILE A 395 -14.77 4.17 -2.53
CA ILE A 395 -15.11 2.83 -3.05
C ILE A 395 -15.10 2.85 -4.58
N ALA A 396 -15.79 3.80 -5.20
CA ALA A 396 -15.81 3.95 -6.66
C ALA A 396 -14.39 4.13 -7.22
N ARG A 397 -13.54 4.92 -6.55
CA ARG A 397 -12.13 5.08 -6.91
C ARG A 397 -11.35 3.76 -6.81
N HIS A 398 -11.59 2.96 -5.76
CA HIS A 398 -10.95 1.64 -5.59
C HIS A 398 -11.41 0.61 -6.62
N GLU A 399 -12.61 0.76 -7.17
CA GLU A 399 -13.17 -0.08 -8.24
C GLU A 399 -12.80 0.43 -9.65
N GLY A 400 -12.17 1.62 -9.75
CA GLY A 400 -11.77 2.23 -11.02
C GLY A 400 -12.87 3.01 -11.72
N ASP A 401 -14.04 3.17 -11.10
CA ASP A 401 -15.14 3.99 -11.60
C ASP A 401 -14.89 5.47 -11.27
N SER A 402 -14.14 6.12 -12.16
CA SER A 402 -13.74 7.52 -11.98
C SER A 402 -14.93 8.47 -12.03
N ASP A 403 -15.93 8.19 -12.86
CA ASP A 403 -17.10 9.06 -13.04
C ASP A 403 -17.97 9.08 -11.79
N GLU A 404 -18.28 7.91 -11.24
CA GLU A 404 -19.01 7.83 -9.98
C GLU A 404 -18.17 8.40 -8.82
N ALA A 405 -16.85 8.18 -8.79
CA ALA A 405 -15.99 8.80 -7.79
C ALA A 405 -16.06 10.33 -7.81
N PHE A 406 -15.91 10.95 -8.99
CA PHE A 406 -16.03 12.40 -9.14
C PHE A 406 -17.41 12.92 -8.73
N LYS A 407 -18.48 12.24 -9.11
CA LYS A 407 -19.84 12.60 -8.72
C LYS A 407 -19.99 12.60 -7.21
N ARG A 408 -19.54 11.55 -6.52
CA ARG A 408 -19.62 11.44 -5.06
C ARG A 408 -18.77 12.47 -4.33
N PHE A 409 -17.56 12.76 -4.81
CA PHE A 409 -16.75 13.82 -4.23
C PHE A 409 -17.36 15.21 -4.45
N ARG A 410 -18.04 15.45 -5.59
CA ARG A 410 -18.79 16.69 -5.81
C ARG A 410 -20.01 16.80 -4.90
N GLU A 411 -20.73 15.72 -4.66
CA GLU A 411 -21.80 15.66 -3.66
C GLU A 411 -21.25 16.05 -2.27
N ALA A 412 -20.10 15.51 -1.88
CA ALA A 412 -19.44 15.88 -0.63
C ALA A 412 -19.05 17.37 -0.57
N LEU A 413 -18.57 17.96 -1.68
CA LEU A 413 -18.26 19.39 -1.75
C LEU A 413 -19.49 20.29 -1.71
N TYR A 414 -20.65 19.79 -2.18
CA TYR A 414 -21.92 20.50 -2.08
C TYR A 414 -22.40 20.56 -0.62
N LEU A 415 -22.18 19.49 0.14
CA LEU A 415 -22.51 19.42 1.57
C LEU A 415 -21.54 20.25 2.43
N ASP A 416 -20.24 20.20 2.11
CA ASP A 416 -19.20 20.95 2.81
C ASP A 416 -18.14 21.44 1.82
N THR A 417 -18.13 22.75 1.57
CA THR A 417 -17.16 23.38 0.64
C THR A 417 -15.72 23.37 1.17
N ALA A 418 -15.55 23.21 2.48
CA ALA A 418 -14.25 23.03 3.13
C ALA A 418 -13.86 21.54 3.22
N CYS A 419 -14.53 20.66 2.49
CA CYS A 419 -14.25 19.24 2.52
C CYS A 419 -12.93 18.88 1.84
N TRP A 420 -11.84 19.00 2.60
CA TRP A 420 -10.48 18.82 2.09
C TRP A 420 -10.22 17.44 1.47
N PRO A 421 -10.76 16.30 1.95
CA PRO A 421 -10.57 15.01 1.30
C PRO A 421 -11.20 14.98 -0.10
N ALA A 422 -12.39 15.57 -0.27
CA ALA A 422 -13.01 15.65 -1.59
C ALA A 422 -12.17 16.51 -2.55
N HIS A 423 -11.68 17.67 -2.09
CA HIS A 423 -10.74 18.49 -2.88
C HIS A 423 -9.48 17.71 -3.27
N PHE A 424 -8.90 16.96 -2.33
CA PHE A 424 -7.71 16.15 -2.57
C PHE A 424 -7.96 15.08 -3.62
N PHE A 425 -9.01 14.27 -3.46
CA PHE A 425 -9.28 13.17 -4.38
C PHE A 425 -9.72 13.63 -5.77
N ILE A 426 -10.43 14.76 -5.86
CA ILE A 426 -10.71 15.42 -7.15
C ILE A 426 -9.41 15.92 -7.78
N ALA A 427 -8.50 16.53 -7.02
CA ALA A 427 -7.22 17.02 -7.53
C ALA A 427 -6.34 15.88 -8.06
N GLU A 428 -6.26 14.76 -7.34
CA GLU A 428 -5.57 13.55 -7.80
C GLU A 428 -6.19 13.02 -9.11
N GLY A 429 -7.51 12.92 -9.18
CA GLY A 429 -8.20 12.49 -10.41
C GLY A 429 -7.92 13.43 -11.59
N MET A 430 -7.91 14.75 -11.36
CA MET A 430 -7.56 15.74 -12.39
C MET A 430 -6.10 15.61 -12.83
N ALA A 431 -5.18 15.29 -11.91
CA ALA A 431 -3.77 15.07 -12.25
C ALA A 431 -3.61 13.85 -13.17
N VAL A 432 -4.34 12.76 -12.89
CA VAL A 432 -4.35 11.56 -13.74
C VAL A 432 -4.89 11.88 -15.15
N LEU A 433 -5.95 12.69 -15.24
CA LEU A 433 -6.52 13.16 -16.51
C LEU A 433 -5.64 14.19 -17.26
N GLY A 434 -4.47 14.56 -16.73
CA GLY A 434 -3.57 15.55 -17.34
C GLY A 434 -4.04 17.01 -17.19
N GLU A 435 -5.10 17.26 -16.41
CA GLU A 435 -5.68 18.58 -16.16
C GLU A 435 -4.87 19.36 -15.11
N LYS A 436 -3.59 19.63 -15.41
CA LYS A 436 -2.57 20.17 -14.48
C LYS A 436 -3.04 21.42 -13.73
N LYS A 437 -3.73 22.34 -14.41
CA LYS A 437 -4.25 23.59 -13.79
C LYS A 437 -5.32 23.30 -12.74
N ARG A 438 -6.25 22.38 -13.03
CA ARG A 438 -7.33 22.00 -12.09
C ARG A 438 -6.77 21.22 -10.92
N ALA A 439 -5.83 20.31 -11.18
CA ALA A 439 -5.12 19.57 -10.15
C ALA A 439 -4.38 20.51 -9.18
N ARG A 440 -3.60 21.47 -9.71
CA ARG A 440 -2.89 22.48 -8.92
C ARG A 440 -3.84 23.26 -8.01
N ASN A 441 -4.92 23.82 -8.57
CA ASN A 441 -5.92 24.57 -7.80
C ASN A 441 -6.54 23.74 -6.67
N GLY A 442 -6.80 22.46 -6.92
CA GLY A 442 -7.33 21.54 -5.91
C GLY A 442 -6.34 21.31 -4.77
N PHE A 443 -5.08 20.96 -5.07
CA PHE A 443 -4.04 20.77 -4.05
C PHE A 443 -3.77 22.04 -3.23
N GLU A 444 -3.71 23.21 -3.87
CA GLU A 444 -3.58 24.49 -3.16
C GLU A 444 -4.77 24.77 -2.23
N THR A 445 -5.97 24.35 -2.62
CA THR A 445 -7.16 24.48 -1.78
C THR A 445 -7.10 23.57 -0.57
N VAL A 446 -6.62 22.33 -0.73
CA VAL A 446 -6.36 21.42 0.39
C VAL A 446 -5.36 22.03 1.37
N LEU A 447 -4.22 22.55 0.87
CA LEU A 447 -3.24 23.24 1.72
C LEU A 447 -3.88 24.40 2.49
N ARG A 448 -4.63 25.25 1.80
CA ARG A 448 -5.28 26.42 2.41
C ARG A 448 -6.27 26.02 3.50
N ILE A 449 -7.06 24.97 3.29
CA ILE A 449 -8.03 24.49 4.29
C ILE A 449 -7.28 23.95 5.51
N LEU A 450 -6.33 23.04 5.31
CA LEU A 450 -5.62 22.35 6.38
C LEU A 450 -4.67 23.28 7.17
N GLU A 451 -4.08 24.30 6.54
CA GLU A 451 -3.22 25.28 7.20
C GLU A 451 -4.01 26.35 7.96
N LYS A 452 -5.21 26.72 7.51
CA LYS A 452 -6.07 27.70 8.20
C LYS A 452 -6.82 27.11 9.39
N GLY A 453 -7.17 25.83 9.34
CA GLY A 453 -8.06 25.20 10.31
C GLY A 453 -7.40 24.72 11.60
N ALA A 454 -6.07 24.70 11.71
CA ALA A 454 -5.34 23.78 12.58
C ALA A 454 -5.71 22.31 12.26
N VAL A 455 -4.70 21.49 11.94
CA VAL A 455 -4.84 20.06 11.64
C VAL A 455 -5.67 19.30 12.69
N GLN A 456 -5.73 19.83 13.92
CA GLN A 456 -6.43 19.29 15.08
C GLN A 456 -7.95 19.56 15.10
N ASP A 457 -8.46 20.62 14.47
CA ASP A 457 -9.91 20.95 14.50
C ASP A 457 -10.72 20.29 13.37
N HIS A 458 -10.06 19.48 12.52
CA HIS A 458 -10.69 18.74 11.43
C HIS A 458 -10.78 17.25 11.73
N ASP A 459 -10.94 16.91 13.01
CA ASP A 459 -11.23 15.58 13.54
C ASP A 459 -12.52 15.02 12.92
N ARG A 460 -12.37 14.57 11.69
CA ARG A 460 -13.25 13.63 10.98
C ARG A 460 -13.00 12.26 11.58
N GLU A 461 -13.25 12.13 12.89
CA GLU A 461 -12.84 11.03 13.77
C GLU A 461 -13.13 9.62 13.21
N PHE A 462 -14.06 9.51 12.26
CA PHE A 462 -14.55 8.23 11.72
C PHE A 462 -14.44 8.11 10.20
N PHE A 463 -13.76 9.03 9.52
CA PHE A 463 -13.52 8.93 8.08
C PHE A 463 -12.22 8.13 7.83
N PRO A 464 -12.25 7.03 7.03
CA PRO A 464 -11.11 6.15 6.79
C PRO A 464 -10.12 6.85 5.87
N LEU A 465 -9.28 7.68 6.47
CA LEU A 465 -8.09 8.14 5.83
C LEU A 465 -6.97 7.23 6.33
N ALA A 466 -6.35 6.52 5.41
CA ALA A 466 -5.13 5.78 5.71
C ALA A 466 -4.00 6.68 6.24
N PHE A 467 -4.18 7.99 6.12
CA PHE A 467 -3.22 8.99 6.53
C PHE A 467 -3.90 10.09 7.35
N LYS A 468 -3.19 10.63 8.35
CA LYS A 468 -3.56 11.88 9.00
C LYS A 468 -3.51 13.05 8.03
N ALA A 469 -4.23 14.13 8.35
CA ALA A 469 -4.25 15.35 7.52
C ALA A 469 -2.85 15.93 7.25
N GLU A 470 -1.89 15.81 8.19
CA GLU A 470 -0.49 16.23 8.01
C GLU A 470 0.21 15.54 6.82
N HIS A 471 -0.14 14.30 6.55
CA HIS A 471 0.45 13.55 5.45
C HIS A 471 -0.13 14.03 4.13
N TYR A 472 -1.43 14.31 4.08
CA TYR A 472 -2.06 14.92 2.90
C TYR A 472 -1.48 16.32 2.62
N LEU A 473 -1.11 17.09 3.64
CA LEU A 473 -0.34 18.34 3.46
C LEU A 473 1.00 18.08 2.76
N ALA A 474 1.77 17.11 3.26
CA ALA A 474 3.06 16.75 2.66
C ALA A 474 2.91 16.25 1.21
N MET A 475 1.91 15.41 0.96
CA MET A 475 1.59 14.91 -0.37
C MET A 475 1.19 16.03 -1.32
N CYS A 476 0.31 16.95 -0.91
CA CYS A 476 -0.08 18.11 -1.70
C CYS A 476 1.14 18.96 -2.09
N ARG A 477 2.02 19.29 -1.12
CA ARG A 477 3.24 20.06 -1.39
C ARG A 477 4.12 19.37 -2.42
N HIS A 478 4.32 18.07 -2.27
CA HIS A 478 5.12 17.31 -3.21
C HIS A 478 4.47 17.24 -4.60
N LYS A 479 3.17 16.95 -4.70
CA LYS A 479 2.42 16.91 -5.97
C LYS A 479 2.47 18.25 -6.71
N LEU A 480 2.42 19.38 -5.98
CA LEU A 480 2.57 20.71 -6.55
C LEU A 480 3.94 20.96 -7.18
N THR A 481 5.00 20.29 -6.72
CA THR A 481 6.33 20.39 -7.36
C THR A 481 6.44 19.62 -8.67
N LEU A 482 5.51 18.68 -8.91
CA LEU A 482 5.48 17.83 -10.11
C LEU A 482 4.56 18.36 -11.22
N LEU A 483 3.61 19.24 -10.87
CA LEU A 483 2.70 19.95 -11.77
C LEU A 483 3.30 21.28 -12.21
#